data_AF-A0A3G6ISM7-F1
#
_entry.id   AF-A0A3G6ISM7-F1
#
_cell.length_a   1.000
_cell.length_b   1.000
_cell.length_c   1.000
_cell.angle_alpha   90.00
_cell.angle_beta   90.00
_cell.angle_gamma   90.00
#
_symmetry.space_group_name_H-M   'P 1'
#
loop_
_entity.id
_entity.type
_entity.pdbx_description
1 polymer ?
#
loop_
_entity_poly.entity_id
_entity_poly.type
_entity_poly.pdbx_seq_one_letter_code
_entity_poly.pdbx_strand_id
1 'polypeptide(L)'
;MSAKHGHERTLLHGHANVHTIHAQMFEAKSNKQTRKHDRKHQAMSDYPFIHTRKPTRTNSRITARMRKRIMYRAKGMCQIQGDGCTGTATQVDHIVPYAEGGRETLANLQAVCHTCHAAKSALEANRGRARQSKYRPAPGRPGSRNRRKTSDSFGWDCPTW
;
A
#
# COMPACT_ATOMS: atom_id res chain seq x y z
N MET A 1 88.83 -8.51 28.46
CA MET A 1 87.70 -8.49 29.42
C MET A 1 86.69 -7.46 28.96
N SER A 2 85.65 -7.86 28.22
CA SER A 2 84.38 -7.14 28.13
C SER A 2 83.41 -7.90 27.23
N ALA A 3 82.26 -8.19 27.82
CA ALA A 3 81.21 -9.09 27.38
C ALA A 3 80.38 -8.51 26.23
N LYS A 4 79.80 -9.39 25.40
CA LYS A 4 78.40 -9.28 24.96
C LYS A 4 77.80 -10.69 24.85
N HIS A 5 77.03 -11.05 25.87
CA HIS A 5 76.10 -12.18 25.85
C HIS A 5 74.86 -11.74 25.04
N GLY A 6 74.38 -12.57 24.11
CA GLY A 6 73.28 -12.22 23.22
C GLY A 6 72.67 -13.42 22.51
N HIS A 7 72.12 -14.36 23.27
CA HIS A 7 71.15 -15.38 22.86
C HIS A 7 70.55 -15.88 24.18
N GLU A 8 69.24 -15.99 24.42
CA GLU A 8 68.30 -16.84 23.71
C GLU A 8 66.87 -16.58 24.27
N ARG A 9 65.85 -16.78 23.43
CA ARG A 9 64.42 -16.62 23.71
C ARG A 9 63.89 -17.75 24.60
N THR A 10 63.05 -17.44 25.59
CA THR A 10 61.93 -18.28 26.03
C THR A 10 60.86 -17.37 26.66
N LEU A 11 59.80 -16.95 25.95
CA LEU A 11 58.55 -17.68 25.74
C LEU A 11 57.99 -18.33 27.03
N LEU A 12 57.38 -17.51 27.89
CA LEU A 12 56.27 -17.98 28.72
C LEU A 12 55.02 -17.16 28.37
N HIS A 13 54.12 -17.89 27.74
CA HIS A 13 52.86 -17.44 27.19
C HIS A 13 51.90 -17.03 28.30
N GLY A 14 51.36 -15.81 28.21
CA GLY A 14 50.13 -15.45 28.89
C GLY A 14 48.96 -16.19 28.25
N HIS A 15 48.58 -17.34 28.81
CA HIS A 15 47.35 -18.03 28.44
C HIS A 15 46.16 -17.31 29.09
N ALA A 16 45.71 -16.22 28.47
CA ALA A 16 44.39 -15.68 28.74
C ALA A 16 43.35 -16.73 28.32
N ASN A 17 42.62 -17.20 29.33
CA ASN A 17 41.64 -18.28 29.28
C ASN A 17 40.57 -18.03 28.20
N VAL A 18 40.51 -18.92 27.19
CA VAL A 18 39.59 -18.89 26.04
C VAL A 18 38.11 -18.91 26.46
N HIS A 19 37.81 -19.30 27.70
CA HIS A 19 36.44 -19.28 28.23
C HIS A 19 35.82 -17.89 28.40
N THR A 20 36.62 -16.83 28.61
CA THR A 20 36.09 -15.47 28.82
C THR A 20 35.68 -14.82 27.49
N ILE A 21 36.23 -15.26 26.37
CA ILE A 21 35.94 -14.68 25.04
C ILE A 21 34.57 -15.16 24.51
N HIS A 22 34.14 -16.37 24.89
CA HIS A 22 32.91 -16.94 24.35
C HIS A 22 31.63 -16.37 25.00
N ALA A 23 31.68 -15.96 26.27
CA ALA A 23 30.55 -15.35 26.97
C ALA A 23 30.24 -13.92 26.47
N GLN A 24 31.24 -13.17 26.00
CA GLN A 24 31.04 -11.81 25.47
C GLN A 24 30.39 -11.78 24.08
N MET A 25 30.37 -12.91 23.36
CA MET A 25 29.85 -12.96 21.99
C MET A 25 28.35 -13.29 21.89
N PHE A 26 27.72 -13.86 22.92
CA PHE A 26 26.29 -14.25 22.88
C PHE A 26 25.34 -13.09 23.24
N GLU A 27 25.71 -12.19 24.16
CA GLU A 27 24.93 -10.98 24.48
C GLU A 27 25.02 -9.89 23.39
N ALA A 28 26.13 -9.85 22.63
CA ALA A 28 26.29 -8.89 21.53
C ALA A 28 25.45 -9.24 20.28
N LYS A 29 24.93 -10.47 20.18
CA LYS A 29 24.11 -10.93 19.04
C LYS A 29 22.61 -10.74 19.28
N SER A 30 22.12 -10.82 20.52
CA SER A 30 20.70 -10.51 20.83
C SER A 30 20.39 -9.01 20.75
N ASN A 31 21.34 -8.14 21.14
CA ASN A 31 21.17 -6.68 21.13
C ASN A 31 21.32 -6.03 19.74
N LYS A 32 21.87 -6.74 18.74
CA LYS A 32 21.91 -6.26 17.34
C LYS A 32 20.56 -6.41 16.63
N GLN A 33 19.73 -7.34 17.10
CA GLN A 33 18.43 -7.64 16.50
C GLN A 33 17.36 -6.64 16.97
N THR A 34 17.45 -6.15 18.22
CA THR A 34 16.54 -5.14 18.79
C THR A 34 16.80 -3.72 18.25
N ARG A 35 18.07 -3.28 18.17
CA ARG A 35 18.42 -1.92 17.68
C ARG A 35 18.07 -1.65 16.20
N LYS A 36 18.05 -2.68 15.35
CA LYS A 36 17.63 -2.54 13.94
C LYS A 36 16.12 -2.47 13.77
N HIS A 37 15.36 -3.05 14.70
CA HIS A 37 13.91 -2.96 14.72
C HIS A 37 13.46 -1.56 15.19
N ASP A 38 14.07 -1.03 16.24
CA ASP A 38 13.68 0.27 16.83
C ASP A 38 13.97 1.48 15.92
N ARG A 39 15.08 1.49 15.19
CA ARG A 39 15.37 2.57 14.22
C ARG A 39 14.38 2.64 13.06
N LYS A 40 13.68 1.56 12.74
CA LYS A 40 12.62 1.56 11.72
C LYS A 40 11.31 2.13 12.24
N HIS A 41 11.04 2.07 13.55
CA HIS A 41 9.80 2.58 14.14
C HIS A 41 9.82 4.09 14.38
N GLN A 42 10.98 4.69 14.63
CA GLN A 42 11.07 6.11 15.02
C GLN A 42 11.02 7.10 13.85
N ALA A 43 11.24 6.65 12.60
CA ALA A 43 11.16 7.49 11.40
C ALA A 43 9.76 7.48 10.72
N MET A 44 8.71 7.06 11.44
CA MET A 44 7.33 6.97 10.93
C MET A 44 6.32 7.79 11.73
N SER A 45 6.72 8.55 12.75
CA SER A 45 5.81 9.41 13.52
C SER A 45 5.60 10.80 12.89
N ASP A 46 6.55 11.27 12.08
CA ASP A 46 6.56 12.65 11.55
C ASP A 46 6.18 12.73 10.07
N TYR A 47 5.84 11.58 9.45
CA TYR A 47 5.41 11.57 8.06
C TYR A 47 3.97 12.06 7.98
N PRO A 48 3.66 13.11 7.18
CA PRO A 48 2.28 13.52 6.99
C PRO A 48 1.53 12.32 6.42
N PHE A 49 0.50 11.87 7.15
CA PHE A 49 -0.34 10.74 6.75
C PHE A 49 -1.03 11.07 5.43
N ILE A 50 -0.34 10.78 4.32
CA ILE A 50 -0.89 10.84 2.99
C ILE A 50 -1.99 9.79 3.03
N HIS A 51 -3.25 10.24 3.08
CA HIS A 51 -4.40 9.42 2.78
C HIS A 51 -4.29 9.03 1.30
N THR A 52 -3.35 8.14 0.98
CA THR A 52 -3.44 7.34 -0.22
C THR A 52 -4.72 6.56 0.02
N ARG A 53 -5.82 7.01 -0.58
CA ARG A 53 -7.02 6.19 -0.64
C ARG A 53 -6.53 4.91 -1.29
N LYS A 54 -6.33 3.85 -0.50
CA LYS A 54 -6.10 2.51 -1.04
C LYS A 54 -7.18 2.37 -2.12
N PRO A 55 -6.83 2.09 -3.39
CA PRO A 55 -7.85 1.98 -4.42
C PRO A 55 -8.88 1.00 -3.87
N THR A 56 -10.08 1.51 -3.57
CA THR A 56 -11.19 0.70 -3.09
C THR A 56 -11.33 -0.34 -4.17
N ARG A 57 -10.96 -1.59 -3.85
CA ARG A 57 -10.80 -2.67 -4.80
C ARG A 57 -11.89 -2.50 -5.85
N THR A 58 -11.54 -2.13 -7.08
CA THR A 58 -12.38 -2.40 -8.23
C THR A 58 -12.38 -3.91 -8.32
N ASN A 59 -13.16 -4.53 -7.45
CA ASN A 59 -13.26 -5.97 -7.26
C ASN A 59 -14.11 -6.50 -8.39
N SER A 60 -13.58 -6.32 -9.60
CA SER A 60 -13.76 -7.22 -10.69
C SER A 60 -13.12 -8.53 -10.19
N ARG A 61 -13.90 -9.45 -9.62
CA ARG A 61 -13.47 -10.85 -9.40
C ARG A 61 -13.36 -11.59 -10.74
N ILE A 62 -12.84 -10.93 -11.77
CA ILE A 62 -12.48 -11.55 -13.03
C ILE A 62 -11.26 -12.44 -12.73
N THR A 63 -11.54 -13.72 -12.52
CA THR A 63 -10.52 -14.73 -12.26
C THR A 63 -9.59 -14.89 -13.47
N ALA A 64 -8.36 -15.37 -13.24
CA ALA A 64 -7.43 -15.68 -14.33
C ALA A 64 -8.04 -16.65 -15.35
N ARG A 65 -8.88 -17.60 -14.89
CA ARG A 65 -9.61 -18.54 -15.76
C ARG A 65 -10.58 -17.82 -16.69
N MET A 66 -11.34 -16.85 -16.17
CA MET A 66 -12.26 -16.04 -16.99
C MET A 66 -11.48 -15.19 -17.98
N ARG A 67 -10.37 -14.56 -17.58
CA ARG A 67 -9.51 -13.78 -18.49
C ARG A 67 -9.04 -14.63 -19.66
N LYS A 68 -8.46 -15.81 -19.39
CA LYS A 68 -8.02 -16.74 -20.44
C LYS A 68 -9.14 -17.12 -21.40
N ARG A 69 -10.33 -17.44 -20.88
CA ARG A 69 -11.48 -17.85 -21.69
C ARG A 69 -11.96 -16.73 -22.62
N ILE A 70 -12.05 -15.50 -22.11
CA ILE A 70 -12.49 -14.36 -22.91
C ILE A 70 -11.45 -13.98 -23.96
N MET A 71 -10.17 -13.94 -23.60
CA MET A 71 -9.09 -13.67 -24.54
C MET A 71 -9.02 -14.71 -25.66
N TYR A 72 -9.22 -16.00 -25.31
CA TYR A 72 -9.31 -17.09 -26.29
C TYR A 72 -10.52 -16.93 -27.21
N ARG A 73 -11.72 -16.67 -26.66
CA ARG A 73 -12.94 -16.42 -27.45
C ARG A 73 -12.78 -15.27 -28.43
N ALA A 74 -12.12 -14.20 -28.00
CA ALA A 74 -11.90 -13.01 -28.81
C ALA A 74 -10.70 -13.16 -29.77
N LYS A 75 -9.99 -14.30 -29.78
CA LYS A 75 -8.76 -14.52 -30.56
C LYS A 75 -7.71 -13.43 -30.32
N GLY A 76 -7.67 -12.85 -29.11
CA GLY A 76 -6.80 -11.73 -28.78
C GLY A 76 -7.14 -10.41 -29.47
N MET A 77 -8.32 -10.28 -30.12
CA MET A 77 -8.75 -9.06 -30.77
C MET A 77 -9.65 -8.21 -29.87
N CYS A 78 -9.54 -6.89 -29.99
CA CYS A 78 -10.41 -5.95 -29.30
C CYS A 78 -11.84 -6.04 -29.85
N GLN A 79 -12.82 -6.17 -28.96
CA GLN A 79 -14.23 -6.29 -29.33
C GLN A 79 -14.97 -4.94 -29.40
N ILE A 80 -14.38 -3.86 -28.89
CA ILE A 80 -14.99 -2.51 -28.94
C ILE A 80 -14.79 -1.87 -30.32
N GLN A 81 -13.60 -2.04 -30.92
CA GLN A 81 -13.24 -1.48 -32.23
C GLN A 81 -13.59 0.03 -32.38
N GLY A 82 -13.32 0.82 -31.34
CA GLY A 82 -13.57 2.27 -31.37
C GLY A 82 -12.43 3.08 -32.00
N ASP A 83 -12.55 4.40 -31.93
CA ASP A 83 -11.54 5.31 -32.47
C ASP A 83 -10.18 5.14 -31.76
N GLY A 84 -9.10 5.06 -32.54
CA GLY A 84 -7.76 4.80 -32.01
C GLY A 84 -7.55 3.39 -31.46
N CYS A 85 -8.35 2.42 -31.89
CA CYS A 85 -8.17 1.02 -31.51
C CYS A 85 -6.85 0.45 -32.06
N THR A 86 -6.07 -0.21 -31.20
CA THR A 86 -4.84 -0.92 -31.59
C THR A 86 -5.11 -2.30 -32.20
N GLY A 87 -6.38 -2.73 -32.29
CA GLY A 87 -6.79 -4.05 -32.78
C GLY A 87 -6.56 -5.20 -31.80
N THR A 88 -5.42 -5.20 -31.09
CA THR A 88 -5.05 -6.26 -30.13
C THR A 88 -5.63 -5.99 -28.74
N ALA A 89 -6.37 -6.96 -28.19
CA ALA A 89 -6.83 -6.92 -26.81
C ALA A 89 -5.69 -7.21 -25.84
N THR A 90 -5.61 -6.41 -24.77
CA THR A 90 -4.61 -6.56 -23.69
C THR A 90 -5.28 -6.80 -22.35
N GLN A 91 -6.56 -6.45 -22.23
CA GLN A 91 -7.30 -6.45 -20.98
C GLN A 91 -8.68 -7.07 -21.18
N VAL A 92 -9.31 -7.48 -20.08
CA VAL A 92 -10.69 -7.97 -20.04
C VAL A 92 -11.48 -7.06 -19.14
N ASP A 93 -12.60 -6.58 -19.65
CA ASP A 93 -13.43 -5.58 -19.02
C ASP A 93 -14.92 -5.95 -19.07
N HIS A 94 -15.72 -5.39 -18.17
CA HIS A 94 -17.15 -5.67 -18.08
C HIS A 94 -17.94 -4.84 -19.07
N ILE A 95 -18.75 -5.43 -19.97
CA ILE A 95 -19.61 -4.70 -20.92
C ILE A 95 -20.46 -3.67 -20.18
N VAL A 96 -21.22 -4.13 -19.18
CA VAL A 96 -21.90 -3.28 -18.19
C VAL A 96 -21.05 -3.26 -16.92
N PRO A 97 -20.58 -2.10 -16.45
CA PRO A 97 -19.73 -2.00 -15.27
C PRO A 97 -20.49 -2.40 -14.00
N TYR A 98 -19.76 -2.90 -13.00
CA TYR A 98 -20.34 -3.33 -11.72
C TYR A 98 -21.15 -2.24 -11.02
N ALA A 99 -20.69 -0.98 -11.11
CA ALA A 99 -21.38 0.18 -10.55
C ALA A 99 -22.77 0.47 -11.17
N GLU A 100 -23.09 -0.19 -12.28
CA GLU A 100 -24.38 -0.11 -12.98
C GLU A 100 -25.20 -1.40 -12.87
N GLY A 101 -24.80 -2.32 -11.99
CA GLY A 101 -25.46 -3.61 -11.83
C GLY A 101 -24.91 -4.72 -12.73
N GLY A 102 -23.76 -4.48 -13.38
CA GLY A 102 -23.08 -5.49 -14.17
C GLY A 102 -22.61 -6.69 -13.34
N ARG A 103 -22.99 -7.90 -13.75
CA ARG A 103 -22.56 -9.14 -13.10
C ARG A 103 -21.21 -9.64 -13.64
N GLU A 104 -20.47 -10.35 -12.81
CA GLU A 104 -19.19 -11.01 -13.17
C GLU A 104 -19.42 -12.30 -13.95
N THR A 105 -20.16 -12.23 -15.06
CA THR A 105 -20.48 -13.38 -15.91
C THR A 105 -19.66 -13.33 -17.20
N LEU A 106 -19.34 -14.48 -17.78
CA LEU A 106 -18.62 -14.54 -19.06
C LEU A 106 -19.35 -13.81 -20.19
N ALA A 107 -20.68 -13.72 -20.13
CA ALA A 107 -21.49 -12.97 -21.09
C ALA A 107 -21.28 -11.46 -20.96
N ASN A 108 -21.06 -10.96 -19.74
CA ASN A 108 -20.82 -9.54 -19.46
C ASN A 108 -19.33 -9.16 -19.54
N LEU A 109 -18.44 -10.05 -20.00
CA LEU A 109 -17.02 -9.76 -20.16
C LEU A 109 -16.63 -9.69 -21.63
N GLN A 110 -15.76 -8.74 -21.95
CA GLN A 110 -15.23 -8.53 -23.30
C GLN A 110 -13.72 -8.29 -23.29
N ALA A 111 -13.06 -8.69 -24.37
CA ALA A 111 -11.64 -8.42 -24.58
C ALA A 111 -11.46 -7.02 -25.19
N VAL A 112 -10.59 -6.21 -24.59
CA VAL A 112 -10.40 -4.80 -24.94
C VAL A 112 -8.92 -4.44 -25.04
N CYS A 113 -8.59 -3.54 -25.96
CA CYS A 113 -7.27 -2.91 -25.99
C CYS A 113 -7.17 -1.79 -24.94
N HIS A 114 -5.95 -1.35 -24.67
CA HIS A 114 -5.70 -0.27 -23.70
C HIS A 114 -6.40 1.05 -24.07
N THR A 115 -6.38 1.44 -25.35
CA THR A 115 -6.97 2.70 -25.82
C THR A 115 -8.49 2.71 -25.64
N CYS A 116 -9.18 1.67 -26.11
CA CYS A 116 -10.63 1.55 -25.93
C CYS A 116 -11.02 1.40 -24.45
N HIS A 117 -10.23 0.69 -23.65
CA HIS A 117 -10.48 0.58 -22.20
C HIS A 117 -10.37 1.93 -21.49
N ALA A 118 -9.35 2.73 -21.82
CA ALA A 118 -9.16 4.06 -21.24
C ALA A 118 -10.32 5.00 -21.61
N ALA A 119 -10.73 5.02 -22.89
CA ALA A 119 -11.87 5.81 -23.35
C ALA A 119 -13.16 5.43 -22.60
N LYS A 120 -13.44 4.13 -22.48
CA LYS A 120 -14.59 3.62 -21.73
C LYS A 120 -14.53 3.98 -20.25
N SER A 121 -13.38 3.81 -19.61
CA SER A 121 -13.18 4.17 -18.20
C SER A 121 -13.43 5.65 -17.95
N ALA A 122 -13.04 6.53 -18.88
CA ALA A 122 -13.31 7.96 -18.79
C ALA A 122 -14.81 8.27 -18.85
N LEU A 123 -15.54 7.63 -19.78
CA LEU A 123 -17.00 7.76 -19.89
C LEU A 123 -17.70 7.25 -18.63
N GLU A 124 -17.28 6.10 -18.11
CA GLU A 124 -17.80 5.54 -16.85
C GLU A 124 -17.53 6.44 -15.66
N ALA A 125 -16.31 6.99 -15.54
CA ALA A 125 -15.97 7.93 -14.50
C ALA A 125 -16.83 9.19 -14.57
N ASN A 126 -17.09 9.72 -15.77
CA ASN A 126 -17.98 10.87 -15.95
C ASN A 126 -19.42 10.54 -15.50
N ARG A 127 -19.95 9.39 -15.91
CA ARG A 127 -21.28 8.89 -15.46
C ARG A 127 -21.33 8.66 -13.94
N GLY A 128 -20.23 8.21 -13.34
CA GLY A 128 -20.10 8.05 -11.90
C GLY A 128 -20.13 9.39 -11.16
N ARG A 129 -19.38 10.39 -11.65
CA ARG A 129 -19.37 11.75 -11.11
C ARG A 129 -20.75 12.42 -11.20
N ALA A 130 -21.43 12.29 -12.34
CA ALA A 130 -22.78 12.82 -12.53
C ALA A 130 -23.81 12.17 -11.59
N ARG A 131 -23.68 10.88 -11.30
CA ARG A 131 -24.51 10.20 -10.28
C ARG A 131 -24.23 10.72 -8.87
N GLN A 132 -22.96 10.93 -8.53
CA GLN A 132 -22.55 11.43 -7.21
C GLN A 132 -22.91 12.91 -6.99
N SER A 133 -22.88 13.75 -8.04
CA SER A 133 -23.21 15.17 -7.90
C SER A 133 -24.64 15.40 -7.43
N LYS A 134 -25.59 14.50 -7.75
CA LYS A 134 -26.97 14.53 -7.23
C LYS A 134 -27.03 14.44 -5.70
N TYR A 135 -26.09 13.71 -5.09
CA TYR A 135 -26.04 13.53 -3.63
C TYR A 135 -25.03 14.45 -2.95
N ARG A 136 -24.19 15.17 -3.72
CA ARG A 136 -23.17 16.03 -3.15
C ARG A 136 -23.87 17.22 -2.47
N PRO A 137 -23.73 17.39 -1.14
CA PRO A 137 -24.29 18.56 -0.47
C PRO A 137 -23.70 19.82 -1.08
N ALA A 138 -24.51 20.88 -1.16
CA ALA A 138 -24.06 22.17 -1.65
C ALA A 138 -22.77 22.56 -0.91
N PRO A 139 -21.75 23.10 -1.61
CA PRO A 139 -20.56 23.58 -0.93
C PRO A 139 -21.01 24.57 0.15
N GLY A 140 -20.57 24.32 1.39
CA GLY A 140 -20.87 25.23 2.50
C GLY A 140 -20.46 26.64 2.15
N ARG A 141 -21.24 27.64 2.59
CA ARG A 141 -20.90 29.05 2.37
C ARG A 141 -19.46 29.31 2.84
N PRO A 142 -18.62 29.99 2.04
CA PRO A 142 -17.30 30.39 2.49
C PRO A 142 -17.44 31.20 3.79
N GLY A 143 -16.80 30.75 4.88
CA GLY A 143 -16.78 31.46 6.17
C GLY A 143 -17.56 30.84 7.33
N SER A 144 -18.33 29.76 7.15
CA SER A 144 -18.91 29.03 8.29
C SER A 144 -17.83 28.17 8.97
N ARG A 145 -16.97 28.80 9.79
CA ARG A 145 -16.14 28.07 10.75
C ARG A 145 -17.10 27.29 11.63
N ASN A 146 -17.07 25.97 11.51
CA ASN A 146 -17.79 25.07 12.39
C ASN A 146 -17.26 25.34 13.79
N ARG A 147 -17.95 26.19 14.57
CA ARG A 147 -17.66 26.37 15.98
C ARG A 147 -17.91 25.00 16.58
N ARG A 148 -16.83 24.22 16.78
CA ARG A 148 -16.86 23.03 17.62
C ARG A 148 -17.61 23.46 18.86
N LYS A 149 -18.81 22.92 19.08
CA LYS A 149 -19.48 23.05 20.36
C LYS A 149 -18.54 22.35 21.33
N THR A 150 -17.68 23.11 22.01
CA THR A 150 -17.03 22.59 23.20
C THR A 150 -18.17 22.23 24.12
N SER A 151 -18.09 21.03 24.66
CA SER A 151 -19.04 20.48 25.61
C SER A 151 -18.91 21.21 26.95
N ASP A 152 -19.17 22.52 26.98
CA ASP A 152 -19.21 23.34 28.20
C ASP A 152 -20.65 23.77 28.46
N SER A 153 -21.55 22.80 28.45
CA SER A 153 -22.92 22.93 28.94
C SER A 153 -23.36 21.62 29.57
N PHE A 154 -22.48 21.03 30.40
CA PHE A 154 -22.91 20.18 31.50
C PHE A 154 -23.01 21.09 32.73
N GLY A 155 -24.12 21.84 32.80
CA GLY A 155 -24.56 22.48 34.03
C GLY A 155 -25.00 21.39 35.01
N TRP A 156 -24.08 20.89 35.80
CA TRP A 156 -24.38 20.23 37.06
C TRP A 156 -24.22 21.29 38.14
N ASP A 157 -25.29 22.05 38.39
CA ASP A 157 -25.39 22.81 39.64
C ASP A 157 -25.45 21.77 40.77
N CYS A 158 -24.39 21.72 41.57
CA CYS A 158 -24.26 20.84 42.71
C CYS A 158 -25.00 21.50 43.90
N PRO A 159 -26.09 20.94 44.44
CA PRO A 159 -26.75 21.51 45.61
C PRO A 159 -25.89 21.28 46.86
N THR A 160 -25.54 22.36 47.55
CA THR A 160 -25.01 22.30 48.91
C THR A 160 -26.15 22.04 49.89
N TRP A 161 -26.09 20.92 50.61
CA TRP A 161 -26.80 20.71 51.87
C TRP A 161 -25.76 20.50 52.97
#